data_AF-A0AAW6LTF6-F1
#
_entry.id   AF-A0AAW6LTF6-F1
#
_cell.length_a   1.000
_cell.length_b   1.000
_cell.length_c   1.000
_cell.angle_alpha   90.00
_cell.angle_beta   90.00
_cell.angle_gamma   90.00
#
_symmetry.space_group_name_H-M   'P 1'
#
loop_
_entity.id
_entity.type
_entity.pdbx_description
1 polymer ?
#
loop_
_entity_poly.entity_id
_entity_poly.type
_entity_poly.pdbx_seq_one_letter_code
_entity_poly.pdbx_strand_id
1 'polypeptide(L)'
;MSVEWFDLAQRLYAAETGRPVARLAHTTFIPSASALAVRATVRGGSVSVSAAAFGGREETACDEAGLALLARLGGTLAADTPAMLLTDDGGTIPALVGLARTHAHHSDPNISGSAAMVGWWADRADHPGTTAAVNLPAASSARYVLGVVPEAQRSARVWRTWLQIADESVAGMHEWARAIGEDDAYSFSRAQSALVDGHDWSRPDNTASAAMGLRSRCDAADVMSSALLDDPMWRERALHTGHVAVGVASMTPPPKAHVGGVGRCR
;
A
#
# COMPACT_ATOMS: atom_id res chain seq x y z
N MET A 1 -3.08 23.87 18.37
CA MET A 1 -3.91 23.08 17.45
C MET A 1 -3.67 21.61 17.76
N SER A 2 -4.71 20.80 18.01
CA SER A 2 -4.57 19.35 18.26
C SER A 2 -4.74 18.56 16.96
N VAL A 3 -4.30 17.30 16.95
CA VAL A 3 -4.47 16.38 15.79
C VAL A 3 -5.92 16.28 15.36
N GLU A 4 -6.85 16.22 16.31
CA GLU A 4 -8.27 16.14 15.99
C GLU A 4 -8.74 17.35 15.16
N TRP A 5 -8.24 18.55 15.46
CA TRP A 5 -8.54 19.76 14.68
C TRP A 5 -7.83 19.78 13.33
N PHE A 6 -6.61 19.23 13.24
CA PHE A 6 -5.86 19.10 11.99
C PHE A 6 -6.54 18.10 11.03
N ASP A 7 -6.90 16.91 11.53
CA ASP A 7 -7.61 15.87 10.77
C ASP A 7 -9.00 16.38 10.35
N LEU A 8 -9.69 17.16 11.20
CA LEU A 8 -10.95 17.81 10.84
C LEU A 8 -10.77 18.85 9.73
N ALA A 9 -9.72 19.67 9.78
CA ALA A 9 -9.43 20.66 8.74
C ALA A 9 -9.17 19.98 7.38
N GLN A 10 -8.40 18.89 7.35
CA GLN A 10 -8.19 18.09 6.13
C GLN A 10 -9.50 17.54 5.56
N ARG A 11 -10.42 17.08 6.43
CA ARG A 11 -11.75 16.60 6.01
C ARG A 11 -12.61 17.73 5.43
N LEU A 12 -12.63 18.90 6.07
CA LEU A 12 -13.39 20.05 5.56
C LEU A 12 -12.85 20.50 4.20
N TYR A 13 -11.53 20.53 4.03
CA TYR A 13 -10.90 20.83 2.75
C TYR A 13 -11.21 19.79 1.67
N ALA A 14 -11.19 18.50 2.01
CA ALA A 14 -11.61 17.43 1.10
C ALA A 14 -13.08 17.60 0.69
N ALA A 15 -13.96 17.96 1.63
CA ALA A 15 -15.39 18.17 1.37
C ALA A 15 -15.64 19.37 0.45
N GLU A 16 -14.92 20.47 0.65
CA GLU A 16 -15.03 21.67 -0.16
C GLU A 16 -14.53 21.43 -1.60
N THR A 17 -13.41 20.72 -1.75
CA THR A 17 -12.80 20.47 -3.07
C THR A 17 -13.41 19.27 -3.80
N GLY A 18 -14.11 18.38 -3.10
CA GLY A 18 -14.61 17.12 -3.63
C GLY A 18 -13.51 16.13 -4.01
N ARG A 19 -12.29 16.30 -3.49
CA ARG A 19 -11.11 15.48 -3.82
C ARG A 19 -10.49 14.84 -2.57
N PRO A 20 -10.01 13.59 -2.64
CA PRO A 20 -9.25 12.99 -1.54
C PRO A 20 -8.01 13.83 -1.21
N VAL A 21 -7.75 14.03 0.07
CA VAL A 21 -6.57 14.74 0.57
C VAL A 21 -5.56 13.70 1.02
N ALA A 22 -4.33 13.77 0.50
CA ALA A 22 -3.28 12.85 0.91
C ALA A 22 -2.97 13.01 2.41
N ARG A 23 -2.73 11.89 3.09
CA ARG A 23 -2.15 11.78 4.44
C ARG A 23 -0.71 11.31 4.37
N LEU A 24 -0.43 10.54 3.31
CA LEU A 24 0.88 10.02 2.97
C LEU A 24 1.17 10.39 1.53
N ALA A 25 2.36 10.92 1.30
CA ALA A 25 2.92 11.13 -0.02
C ALA A 25 3.11 9.79 -0.73
N HIS A 26 3.73 8.83 -0.05
CA HIS A 26 4.11 7.55 -0.64
C HIS A 26 2.98 6.51 -0.60
N THR A 27 2.92 5.69 -1.64
CA THR A 27 2.05 4.51 -1.66
C THR A 27 2.55 3.45 -0.67
N THR A 28 1.61 2.72 -0.08
CA THR A 28 1.91 1.60 0.83
C THR A 28 2.00 0.26 0.10
N PHE A 29 1.68 0.22 -1.20
CA PHE A 29 1.85 -0.96 -2.06
C PHE A 29 1.91 -0.61 -3.56
N ILE A 30 2.50 -1.51 -4.36
CA ILE A 30 2.53 -1.39 -5.82
C ILE A 30 1.60 -2.47 -6.39
N PRO A 31 0.59 -2.10 -7.21
CA PRO A 31 -0.28 -3.07 -7.87
C PRO A 31 0.50 -4.05 -8.75
N SER A 32 0.23 -5.34 -8.61
CA SER A 32 0.85 -6.38 -9.44
C SER A 32 -0.02 -6.73 -10.65
N ALA A 33 0.60 -7.03 -11.79
CA ALA A 33 -0.10 -7.63 -12.94
C ALA A 33 -0.63 -9.05 -12.64
N SER A 34 -0.08 -9.73 -11.63
CA SER A 34 -0.58 -11.02 -11.11
C SER A 34 -1.69 -10.85 -10.05
N ALA A 35 -2.14 -9.62 -9.79
CA ALA A 35 -3.17 -9.39 -8.78
C ALA A 35 -4.52 -9.99 -9.19
N LEU A 36 -5.25 -10.46 -8.18
CA LEU A 36 -6.61 -10.93 -8.27
C LEU A 36 -7.51 -10.05 -7.43
N ALA A 37 -8.48 -9.42 -8.08
CA ALA A 37 -9.56 -8.75 -7.39
C ALA A 37 -10.61 -9.77 -7.00
N VAL A 38 -10.93 -9.85 -5.71
CA VAL A 38 -11.85 -10.86 -5.19
C VAL A 38 -12.80 -10.22 -4.19
N ARG A 39 -14.06 -10.60 -4.29
CA ARG A 39 -15.09 -10.35 -3.29
C ARG A 39 -15.75 -11.66 -2.93
N ALA A 40 -15.82 -11.97 -1.64
CA ALA A 40 -16.54 -13.14 -1.14
C ALA A 40 -17.62 -12.72 -0.15
N THR A 41 -18.81 -13.29 -0.31
CA THR A 41 -19.95 -12.98 0.55
C THR A 41 -20.65 -14.27 0.97
N VAL A 42 -21.00 -14.37 2.25
CA VAL A 42 -21.75 -15.49 2.80
C VAL A 42 -23.24 -15.13 2.75
N ARG A 43 -24.06 -15.96 2.08
CA ARG A 43 -25.52 -15.80 2.03
C ARG A 43 -26.20 -17.16 2.16
N GLY A 44 -27.06 -17.30 3.16
CA GLY A 44 -27.86 -18.52 3.35
C GLY A 44 -27.02 -19.80 3.52
N GLY A 45 -25.80 -19.69 4.07
CA GLY A 45 -24.90 -20.83 4.25
C GLY A 45 -24.02 -21.17 3.05
N SER A 46 -24.20 -20.50 1.91
CA SER A 46 -23.33 -20.61 0.73
C SER A 46 -22.39 -19.40 0.64
N VAL A 47 -21.19 -19.60 0.10
CA VAL A 47 -20.20 -18.56 -0.16
C VAL A 47 -20.19 -18.23 -1.65
N SER A 48 -20.63 -17.02 -2.00
CA SER A 48 -20.50 -16.50 -3.37
C SER A 48 -19.15 -15.81 -3.50
N VAL A 49 -18.37 -16.20 -4.50
CA VAL A 49 -17.05 -15.65 -4.84
C VAL A 49 -17.13 -14.98 -6.21
N SER A 50 -16.93 -13.67 -6.24
CA SER A 50 -16.68 -12.91 -7.46
C SER A 50 -15.19 -12.61 -7.58
N ALA A 51 -14.60 -12.88 -8.74
CA ALA A 51 -13.18 -12.65 -8.97
C ALA A 51 -12.89 -12.11 -10.39
N ALA A 52 -11.80 -11.34 -10.51
CA ALA A 52 -11.26 -10.88 -11.78
C ALA A 52 -9.74 -10.83 -11.75
N ALA A 53 -9.11 -11.45 -12.75
CA ALA A 53 -7.70 -11.24 -13.06
C ALA A 53 -7.48 -9.85 -13.68
N PHE A 54 -6.24 -9.37 -13.63
CA PHE A 54 -5.87 -8.09 -14.23
C PHE A 54 -6.22 -8.04 -15.74
N GLY A 55 -6.98 -7.03 -16.15
CA GLY A 55 -7.48 -6.89 -17.52
C GLY A 55 -8.62 -7.86 -17.90
N GLY A 56 -9.01 -8.74 -16.98
CA GLY A 56 -10.15 -9.65 -17.12
C GLY A 56 -11.48 -9.02 -16.71
N ARG A 57 -12.56 -9.74 -16.97
CA ARG A 57 -13.92 -9.41 -16.50
C ARG A 57 -14.23 -10.11 -15.18
N GLU A 58 -15.23 -9.59 -14.45
CA GLU A 58 -15.78 -10.30 -13.30
C GLU A 58 -16.38 -11.65 -13.71
N GLU A 59 -15.99 -12.69 -12.98
CA GLU A 59 -16.63 -14.00 -12.97
C GLU A 59 -17.12 -14.30 -11.56
N THR A 60 -18.25 -14.99 -11.43
CA THR A 60 -18.84 -15.35 -10.14
C THR A 60 -19.14 -16.84 -10.08
N ALA A 61 -18.81 -17.47 -8.96
CA ALA A 61 -19.14 -18.85 -8.67
C ALA A 61 -19.40 -19.03 -7.17
N CYS A 62 -20.06 -20.12 -6.78
CA CYS A 62 -20.38 -20.41 -5.38
C CYS A 62 -19.59 -21.62 -4.86
N ASP A 63 -19.28 -21.60 -3.57
CA ASP A 63 -18.72 -22.70 -2.81
C ASP A 63 -17.50 -23.33 -3.51
N GLU A 64 -17.49 -24.64 -3.72
CA GLU A 64 -16.40 -25.36 -4.39
C GLU A 64 -16.03 -24.75 -5.75
N ALA A 65 -17.04 -24.37 -6.55
CA ALA A 65 -16.83 -23.73 -7.85
C ALA A 65 -16.17 -22.35 -7.72
N GLY A 66 -16.34 -21.67 -6.57
CA GLY A 66 -15.62 -20.45 -6.21
C GLY A 66 -14.11 -20.67 -6.08
N LEU A 67 -13.68 -21.77 -5.44
CA LEU A 67 -12.25 -22.13 -5.37
C LEU A 67 -11.70 -22.56 -6.72
N ALA A 68 -12.47 -23.31 -7.51
CA ALA A 68 -12.09 -23.67 -8.88
C ALA A 68 -11.94 -22.43 -9.77
N LEU A 69 -12.81 -21.43 -9.60
CA LEU A 69 -12.71 -20.13 -10.27
C LEU A 69 -11.40 -19.42 -9.89
N LEU A 70 -11.08 -19.32 -8.60
CA LEU A 70 -9.84 -18.70 -8.15
C LEU A 70 -8.61 -19.41 -8.71
N ALA A 71 -8.58 -20.75 -8.68
CA ALA A 71 -7.49 -21.54 -9.25
C ALA A 71 -7.29 -21.23 -10.74
N ARG A 72 -8.37 -21.19 -11.53
CA ARG A 72 -8.33 -20.88 -12.97
C ARG A 72 -7.78 -19.50 -13.27
N LEU A 73 -8.04 -18.52 -12.40
CA LEU A 73 -7.53 -17.16 -12.53
C LEU A 73 -6.08 -17.00 -12.00
N GLY A 74 -5.46 -18.07 -11.48
CA GLY A 74 -4.08 -18.04 -10.96
C GLY A 74 -3.98 -17.92 -9.43
N GLY A 75 -5.10 -17.95 -8.71
CA GLY A 75 -5.17 -17.92 -7.25
C GLY A 75 -4.90 -19.28 -6.64
N THR A 76 -3.72 -19.83 -6.91
CA THR A 76 -3.28 -21.17 -6.45
C THR A 76 -1.80 -21.16 -6.10
N LEU A 77 -1.39 -21.90 -5.05
CA LEU A 77 0.02 -22.05 -4.69
C LEU A 77 0.84 -22.85 -5.72
N ALA A 78 0.17 -23.49 -6.69
CA ALA A 78 0.84 -24.18 -7.79
C ALA A 78 1.36 -23.22 -8.89
N ALA A 79 1.04 -21.92 -8.83
CA ALA A 79 1.48 -20.95 -9.81
C ALA A 79 2.95 -20.52 -9.57
N ASP A 80 3.66 -20.16 -10.65
CA ASP A 80 5.07 -19.73 -10.59
C ASP A 80 5.28 -18.42 -9.82
N THR A 81 4.25 -17.57 -9.76
CA THR A 81 4.29 -16.31 -9.02
C THR A 81 3.07 -16.20 -8.09
N PRO A 82 3.25 -15.73 -6.85
CA PRO A 82 2.14 -15.54 -5.94
C PRO A 82 1.22 -14.44 -6.47
N ALA A 83 -0.08 -14.73 -6.52
CA ALA A 83 -1.09 -13.74 -6.84
C ALA A 83 -1.33 -12.84 -5.63
N MET A 84 -1.28 -11.52 -5.85
CA MET A 84 -1.71 -10.53 -4.85
C MET A 84 -3.24 -10.56 -4.75
N LEU A 85 -3.80 -10.60 -3.55
CA LEU A 85 -5.23 -10.47 -3.32
C LEU A 85 -5.61 -8.99 -3.15
N LEU A 86 -6.54 -8.50 -3.97
CA LEU A 86 -7.21 -7.22 -3.78
C LEU A 86 -8.64 -7.48 -3.30
N THR A 87 -9.02 -6.86 -2.18
CA THR A 87 -10.39 -6.95 -1.64
C THR A 87 -10.95 -5.55 -1.41
N ASP A 88 -12.27 -5.40 -1.52
CA ASP A 88 -12.96 -4.16 -1.21
C ASP A 88 -13.84 -4.21 0.04
N ASP A 89 -13.83 -5.34 0.74
CA ASP A 89 -14.59 -5.54 1.96
C ASP A 89 -13.82 -6.41 2.97
N GLY A 90 -13.92 -6.06 4.26
CA GLY A 90 -13.25 -6.78 5.35
C GLY A 90 -13.79 -8.19 5.60
N GLY A 91 -14.99 -8.51 5.12
CA GLY A 91 -15.60 -9.84 5.22
C GLY A 91 -15.10 -10.85 4.17
N THR A 92 -14.39 -10.41 3.13
CA THR A 92 -13.96 -11.29 2.02
C THR A 92 -12.98 -12.37 2.50
N ILE A 93 -11.91 -12.00 3.22
CA ILE A 93 -10.91 -12.98 3.69
C ILE A 93 -11.55 -13.99 4.67
N PRO A 94 -12.30 -13.58 5.72
CA PRO A 94 -13.00 -14.52 6.59
C PRO A 94 -13.94 -15.48 5.84
N ALA A 95 -14.70 -14.99 4.85
CA ALA A 95 -15.59 -15.82 4.04
C ALA A 95 -14.81 -16.85 3.21
N LEU A 96 -13.72 -16.44 2.56
CA LEU A 96 -12.83 -17.34 1.82
C LEU A 96 -12.17 -18.37 2.73
N VAL A 97 -11.71 -17.98 3.93
CA VAL A 97 -11.10 -18.91 4.90
C VAL A 97 -12.08 -19.99 5.35
N GLY A 98 -13.34 -19.62 5.60
CA GLY A 98 -14.40 -20.59 5.90
C GLY A 98 -14.59 -21.61 4.78
N LEU A 99 -14.63 -21.13 3.54
CA LEU A 99 -14.72 -21.97 2.35
C LEU A 99 -13.49 -22.87 2.16
N ALA A 100 -12.28 -22.29 2.24
CA ALA A 100 -11.02 -23.01 2.07
C ALA A 100 -10.82 -24.13 3.10
N ARG A 101 -11.22 -23.91 4.36
CA ARG A 101 -11.18 -24.95 5.41
C ARG A 101 -12.05 -26.15 5.07
N THR A 102 -13.20 -25.92 4.44
CA THR A 102 -14.12 -27.00 4.02
C THR A 102 -13.53 -27.86 2.90
N HIS A 103 -12.68 -27.27 2.05
CA HIS A 103 -12.11 -27.93 0.86
C HIS A 103 -10.57 -28.11 0.91
N ALA A 104 -9.94 -27.99 2.09
CA ALA A 104 -8.48 -28.01 2.22
C ALA A 104 -7.83 -29.31 1.71
N HIS A 105 -8.54 -30.43 1.80
CA HIS A 105 -8.09 -31.76 1.37
C HIS A 105 -8.87 -32.29 0.16
N HIS A 106 -9.37 -31.38 -0.68
CA HIS A 106 -10.11 -31.77 -1.88
C HIS A 106 -9.24 -32.63 -2.83
N SER A 107 -9.85 -33.62 -3.49
CA SER A 107 -9.14 -34.53 -4.39
C SER A 107 -8.65 -33.87 -5.67
N ASP A 108 -9.30 -32.79 -6.09
CA ASP A 108 -8.80 -31.94 -7.18
C ASP A 108 -7.66 -31.03 -6.66
N PRO A 109 -6.43 -31.16 -7.20
CA PRO A 109 -5.28 -30.34 -6.81
C PRO A 109 -5.46 -28.84 -7.08
N ASN A 110 -6.31 -28.45 -8.04
CA ASN A 110 -6.58 -27.04 -8.29
C ASN A 110 -7.38 -26.42 -7.13
N ILE A 111 -8.38 -27.14 -6.63
CA ILE A 111 -9.23 -26.69 -5.52
C ILE A 111 -8.43 -26.66 -4.22
N SER A 112 -7.68 -27.73 -3.91
CA SER A 112 -6.85 -27.76 -2.69
C SER A 112 -5.69 -26.76 -2.77
N GLY A 113 -5.08 -26.55 -3.95
CA GLY A 113 -4.07 -25.51 -4.18
C GLY A 113 -4.60 -24.09 -4.02
N SER A 114 -5.84 -23.84 -4.43
CA SER A 114 -6.52 -22.56 -4.21
C SER A 114 -6.94 -22.35 -2.76
N ALA A 115 -7.44 -23.39 -2.09
CA ALA A 115 -7.70 -23.35 -0.65
C ALA A 115 -6.43 -23.02 0.15
N ALA A 116 -5.28 -23.58 -0.25
CA ALA A 116 -3.99 -23.26 0.35
C ALA A 116 -3.54 -21.82 0.06
N MET A 117 -3.78 -21.29 -1.15
CA MET A 117 -3.53 -19.88 -1.48
C MET A 117 -4.37 -18.95 -0.59
N VAL A 118 -5.65 -19.27 -0.34
CA VAL A 118 -6.49 -18.52 0.61
C VAL A 118 -5.91 -18.54 2.01
N GLY A 119 -5.41 -19.69 2.47
CA GLY A 119 -4.70 -19.81 3.75
C GLY A 119 -3.48 -18.89 3.81
N TRP A 120 -2.69 -18.83 2.73
CA TRP A 120 -1.55 -17.92 2.62
C TRP A 120 -1.98 -16.44 2.62
N TRP A 121 -3.01 -16.04 1.88
CA TRP A 121 -3.52 -14.68 1.93
C TRP A 121 -4.02 -14.28 3.32
N ALA A 122 -4.70 -15.19 4.03
CA ALA A 122 -5.18 -14.95 5.38
C ALA A 122 -4.01 -14.76 6.36
N ASP A 123 -3.00 -15.62 6.28
CA ASP A 123 -1.76 -15.46 7.06
C ASP A 123 -1.13 -14.09 6.78
N ARG A 124 -0.96 -13.73 5.50
CA ARG A 124 -0.32 -12.47 5.12
C ARG A 124 -1.17 -11.24 5.46
N ALA A 125 -2.50 -11.31 5.45
CA ALA A 125 -3.34 -10.17 5.81
C ALA A 125 -3.09 -9.65 7.25
N ASP A 126 -2.65 -10.54 8.15
CA ASP A 126 -2.28 -10.20 9.53
C ASP A 126 -0.83 -9.69 9.68
N HIS A 127 -0.03 -9.72 8.61
CA HIS A 127 1.36 -9.26 8.62
C HIS A 127 1.50 -7.82 8.11
N PRO A 128 1.91 -6.86 8.96
CA PRO A 128 2.14 -5.48 8.53
C PRO A 128 3.16 -5.40 7.38
N GLY A 129 2.91 -4.53 6.40
CA GLY A 129 3.85 -4.22 5.31
C GLY A 129 3.89 -5.24 4.16
N THR A 130 3.07 -6.30 4.20
CA THR A 130 2.92 -7.15 3.02
C THR A 130 1.92 -6.58 2.03
N THR A 131 2.20 -6.81 0.75
CA THR A 131 1.30 -6.49 -0.35
C THR A 131 0.54 -7.73 -0.82
N ALA A 132 0.73 -8.90 -0.19
CA ALA A 132 0.13 -10.16 -0.61
C ALA A 132 -1.41 -10.15 -0.51
N ALA A 133 -1.97 -9.44 0.47
CA ALA A 133 -3.40 -9.21 0.61
C ALA A 133 -3.66 -7.75 0.96
N VAL A 134 -4.37 -7.04 0.09
CA VAL A 134 -4.66 -5.61 0.21
C VAL A 134 -6.16 -5.41 0.34
N ASN A 135 -6.58 -4.87 1.47
CA ASN A 135 -7.93 -4.31 1.61
C ASN A 135 -7.90 -2.87 1.11
N LEU A 136 -8.54 -2.61 -0.04
CA LEU A 136 -8.49 -1.32 -0.73
C LEU A 136 -9.08 -0.17 0.09
N PRO A 137 -10.24 -0.29 0.79
CA PRO A 137 -10.69 0.73 1.72
C PRO A 137 -9.66 1.06 2.81
N ALA A 138 -9.05 0.03 3.42
CA ALA A 138 -8.06 0.22 4.48
C ALA A 138 -6.79 0.91 3.94
N ALA A 139 -6.24 0.41 2.82
CA ALA A 139 -5.08 0.99 2.16
C ALA A 139 -5.33 2.44 1.69
N SER A 140 -6.53 2.71 1.17
CA SER A 140 -6.94 4.06 0.79
C SER A 140 -7.04 4.98 2.01
N SER A 141 -7.61 4.52 3.12
CA SER A 141 -7.73 5.32 4.36
C SER A 141 -6.41 5.56 5.08
N ALA A 142 -5.43 4.69 4.86
CA ALA A 142 -4.06 4.90 5.31
C ALA A 142 -3.40 6.04 4.52
N ARG A 143 -3.66 6.12 3.20
CA ARG A 143 -3.04 7.11 2.32
C ARG A 143 -3.82 8.42 2.19
N TYR A 144 -5.14 8.43 2.35
CA TYR A 144 -5.99 9.58 2.06
C TYR A 144 -7.06 9.83 3.13
N VAL A 145 -7.47 11.10 3.26
CA VAL A 145 -8.67 11.55 3.96
C VAL A 145 -9.73 11.97 2.95
N LEU A 146 -10.96 11.50 3.17
CA LEU A 146 -12.15 11.95 2.46
C LEU A 146 -12.93 12.97 3.30
N GLY A 147 -13.68 13.84 2.63
CA GLY A 147 -14.57 14.84 3.25
C GLY A 147 -15.88 14.26 3.79
N VAL A 148 -15.84 13.03 4.31
CA VAL A 148 -16.96 12.33 4.92
C VAL A 148 -16.61 11.93 6.35
N VAL A 149 -17.62 11.51 7.12
CA VAL A 149 -17.42 10.94 8.45
C VAL A 149 -16.51 9.71 8.39
N PRO A 150 -15.61 9.49 9.37
CA PRO A 150 -14.63 8.40 9.35
C PRO A 150 -15.22 7.02 9.05
N GLU A 151 -16.40 6.71 9.62
CA GLU A 151 -17.08 5.43 9.46
C GLU A 151 -17.44 5.16 7.99
N ALA A 152 -17.77 6.20 7.23
CA ALA A 152 -18.13 6.07 5.82
C ALA A 152 -16.94 5.63 4.95
N GLN A 153 -15.69 5.84 5.40
CA GLN A 153 -14.50 5.38 4.69
C GLN A 153 -14.31 3.86 4.74
N ARG A 154 -15.09 3.13 5.55
CA ARG A 154 -15.16 1.66 5.45
C ARG A 154 -15.92 1.19 4.20
N SER A 155 -16.68 2.07 3.56
CA SER A 155 -17.49 1.73 2.40
C SER A 155 -16.68 1.80 1.11
N ALA A 156 -16.62 0.69 0.39
CA ALA A 156 -16.05 0.62 -0.95
C ALA A 156 -16.72 1.57 -1.94
N ARG A 157 -18.05 1.76 -1.82
CA ARG A 157 -18.82 2.66 -2.68
C ARG A 157 -18.40 4.12 -2.51
N VAL A 158 -18.13 4.53 -1.27
CA VAL A 158 -17.67 5.89 -0.96
C VAL A 158 -16.31 6.13 -1.63
N TRP A 159 -15.36 5.21 -1.49
CA TRP A 159 -14.06 5.34 -2.14
C TRP A 159 -14.15 5.38 -3.66
N ARG A 160 -14.92 4.47 -4.29
CA ARG A 160 -15.12 4.49 -5.73
C ARG A 160 -15.70 5.82 -6.22
N THR A 161 -16.66 6.37 -5.51
CA THR A 161 -17.25 7.68 -5.83
C THR A 161 -16.19 8.79 -5.79
N TRP A 162 -15.39 8.84 -4.72
CA TRP A 162 -14.38 9.89 -4.52
C TRP A 162 -13.18 9.75 -5.46
N LEU A 163 -12.83 8.53 -5.85
CA LEU A 163 -11.77 8.24 -6.81
C LEU A 163 -12.26 8.21 -8.28
N GLN A 164 -13.56 8.46 -8.51
CA GLN A 164 -14.19 8.46 -9.82
C GLN A 164 -14.07 7.13 -10.57
N ILE A 165 -14.05 6.02 -9.84
CA ILE A 165 -13.98 4.67 -10.40
C ILE A 165 -15.39 4.26 -10.79
N ALA A 166 -15.66 4.23 -12.10
CA ALA A 166 -16.98 3.95 -12.64
C ALA A 166 -17.36 2.46 -12.57
N ASP A 167 -16.36 1.57 -12.60
CA ASP A 167 -16.58 0.14 -12.54
C ASP A 167 -16.85 -0.33 -11.10
N GLU A 168 -18.13 -0.62 -10.81
CA GLU A 168 -18.59 -1.13 -9.52
C GLU A 168 -18.31 -2.63 -9.33
N SER A 169 -17.89 -3.32 -10.39
CA SER A 169 -17.54 -4.74 -10.35
C SER A 169 -16.26 -4.99 -9.54
N VAL A 170 -15.92 -6.26 -9.34
CA VAL A 170 -14.61 -6.62 -8.77
C VAL A 170 -13.47 -6.27 -9.72
N ALA A 171 -13.69 -6.22 -11.04
CA ALA A 171 -12.65 -5.84 -11.99
C ALA A 171 -12.19 -4.38 -11.79
N GLY A 172 -13.11 -3.48 -11.42
CA GLY A 172 -12.83 -2.09 -11.06
C GLY A 172 -11.89 -1.91 -9.86
N MET A 173 -11.64 -2.95 -9.06
CA MET A 173 -10.62 -2.91 -8.00
C MET A 173 -9.20 -2.76 -8.56
N HIS A 174 -8.94 -3.19 -9.80
CA HIS A 174 -7.63 -2.97 -10.44
C HIS A 174 -7.41 -1.50 -10.80
N GLU A 175 -8.45 -0.81 -11.28
CA GLU A 175 -8.43 0.64 -11.49
C GLU A 175 -8.22 1.36 -10.16
N TRP A 176 -8.95 0.94 -9.11
CA TRP A 176 -8.76 1.45 -7.76
C TRP A 176 -7.32 1.29 -7.28
N ALA A 177 -6.78 0.09 -7.37
CA ALA A 177 -5.43 -0.20 -6.91
C ALA A 177 -4.39 0.68 -7.62
N ARG A 178 -4.54 0.94 -8.93
CA ARG A 178 -3.68 1.89 -9.65
C ARG A 178 -3.84 3.32 -9.14
N ALA A 179 -5.07 3.78 -8.97
CA ALA A 179 -5.36 5.14 -8.51
C ALA A 179 -4.73 5.45 -7.14
N ILE A 180 -4.61 4.45 -6.26
CA ILE A 180 -3.96 4.61 -4.95
C ILE A 180 -2.52 4.07 -4.91
N GLY A 181 -2.05 3.45 -5.99
CA GLY A 181 -0.72 2.86 -6.13
C GLY A 181 0.27 3.75 -6.88
N GLU A 182 -0.18 4.74 -7.63
CA GLU A 182 0.69 5.72 -8.29
C GLU A 182 1.27 6.71 -7.25
N ASP A 183 2.59 6.65 -7.05
CA ASP A 183 3.51 7.80 -6.89
C ASP A 183 4.98 7.35 -7.00
N ASP A 184 5.38 6.88 -8.19
CA ASP A 184 6.80 6.65 -8.53
C ASP A 184 7.46 7.86 -9.18
N ALA A 185 6.71 8.94 -9.45
CA ALA A 185 7.23 10.16 -10.06
C ALA A 185 8.33 10.80 -9.20
N TYR A 186 8.17 10.74 -7.87
CA TYR A 186 9.15 11.25 -6.92
C TYR A 186 10.41 10.36 -6.80
N SER A 187 10.24 9.03 -6.76
CA SER A 187 11.35 8.06 -6.72
C SER A 187 12.16 8.08 -8.03
N PHE A 188 11.47 8.15 -9.16
CA PHE A 188 12.07 8.31 -10.48
C PHE A 188 12.82 9.65 -10.60
N SER A 189 12.27 10.75 -10.07
CA SER A 189 12.98 12.03 -10.01
C SER A 189 14.27 11.94 -9.20
N ARG A 190 14.28 11.20 -8.09
CA ARG A 190 15.50 10.97 -7.27
C ARG A 190 16.53 10.10 -7.97
N ALA A 191 16.10 9.04 -8.66
CA ALA A 191 16.99 8.22 -9.47
C ALA A 191 17.56 9.01 -10.66
N GLN A 192 16.76 9.88 -11.27
CA GLN A 192 17.20 10.81 -12.30
C GLN A 192 18.24 11.81 -11.77
N SER A 193 18.02 12.37 -10.57
CA SER A 193 19.03 13.22 -9.91
C SER A 193 20.32 12.45 -9.61
N ALA A 194 20.25 11.24 -9.09
CA ALA A 194 21.43 10.43 -8.78
C ALA A 194 22.23 10.03 -10.05
N LEU A 195 21.55 9.84 -11.18
CA LEU A 195 22.18 9.65 -12.49
C LEU A 195 22.86 10.94 -12.97
N VAL A 196 22.21 12.10 -12.81
CA VAL A 196 22.81 13.42 -13.09
C VAL A 196 24.03 13.68 -12.20
N ASP A 197 24.00 13.21 -10.95
CA ASP A 197 25.10 13.31 -9.98
C ASP A 197 26.22 12.26 -10.21
N GLY A 198 26.10 11.43 -11.26
CA GLY A 198 27.17 10.55 -11.74
C GLY A 198 27.30 9.19 -11.03
N HIS A 199 26.23 8.66 -10.45
CA HIS A 199 26.25 7.33 -9.83
C HIS A 199 26.34 6.19 -10.87
N ASP A 200 27.30 5.26 -10.70
CA ASP A 200 27.55 4.12 -11.60
C ASP A 200 27.09 2.80 -10.99
N TRP A 201 25.98 2.28 -11.51
CA TRP A 201 25.27 1.08 -11.06
C TRP A 201 25.97 -0.24 -11.41
N SER A 202 27.03 -0.21 -12.22
CA SER A 202 27.63 -1.41 -12.80
C SER A 202 28.76 -2.03 -11.96
N ARG A 203 29.08 -1.44 -10.79
CA ARG A 203 30.17 -1.91 -9.92
C ARG A 203 29.65 -2.54 -8.62
N PRO A 204 30.38 -3.53 -8.06
CA PRO A 204 30.05 -4.07 -6.75
C PRO A 204 30.08 -2.98 -5.68
N ASP A 205 29.05 -2.96 -4.84
CA ASP A 205 28.91 -2.03 -3.74
C ASP A 205 30.13 -2.08 -2.81
N ASN A 206 30.64 -0.90 -2.44
CA ASN A 206 31.68 -0.82 -1.41
C ASN A 206 31.09 -1.16 -0.03
N THR A 207 31.96 -1.38 0.96
CA THR A 207 31.57 -1.82 2.32
C THR A 207 30.57 -0.89 3.00
N ALA A 208 30.59 0.42 2.69
CA ALA A 208 29.60 1.38 3.17
C ALA A 208 28.23 1.20 2.50
N SER A 209 28.21 0.88 1.20
CA SER A 209 26.98 0.66 0.41
C SER A 209 26.35 -0.71 0.71
N ALA A 210 27.17 -1.74 0.91
CA ALA A 210 26.72 -3.05 1.39
C ALA A 210 26.20 -3.01 2.85
N ALA A 211 26.81 -2.19 3.72
CA ALA A 211 26.30 -1.93 5.06
C ALA A 211 24.99 -1.13 5.04
N MET A 212 24.81 -0.19 4.11
CA MET A 212 23.53 0.50 3.88
C MET A 212 22.46 -0.44 3.30
N GLY A 213 22.82 -1.41 2.47
CA GLY A 213 21.90 -2.44 1.96
C GLY A 213 21.47 -3.47 3.02
N LEU A 214 22.35 -3.81 3.98
CA LEU A 214 21.98 -4.65 5.13
C LEU A 214 21.13 -3.86 6.15
N ARG A 215 21.45 -2.58 6.36
CA ARG A 215 20.64 -1.62 7.13
C ARG A 215 19.23 -1.46 6.55
N SER A 216 19.10 -1.35 5.23
CA SER A 216 17.81 -1.31 4.51
C SER A 216 16.89 -2.51 4.77
N ARG A 217 17.43 -3.69 5.14
CA ARG A 217 16.65 -4.90 5.43
C ARG A 217 16.18 -5.00 6.88
N CYS A 218 16.98 -4.51 7.84
CA CYS A 218 16.52 -4.34 9.24
C CYS A 218 15.62 -3.12 9.39
N ASP A 219 15.89 -2.06 8.62
CA ASP A 219 15.06 -0.88 8.48
C ASP A 219 13.65 -1.26 7.98
N ALA A 220 13.41 -2.33 7.21
CA ALA A 220 12.06 -2.66 6.71
C ALA A 220 10.95 -2.79 7.79
N ALA A 221 11.28 -3.17 9.03
CA ALA A 221 10.35 -3.20 10.17
C ALA A 221 10.25 -1.85 10.91
N ASP A 222 11.35 -1.10 10.98
CA ASP A 222 11.41 0.28 11.48
C ASP A 222 10.97 1.33 10.42
N VAL A 223 10.83 0.94 9.16
CA VAL A 223 10.51 1.76 7.97
C VAL A 223 9.04 2.02 7.84
N MET A 224 8.15 1.17 8.37
CA MET A 224 6.75 1.59 8.50
C MET A 224 6.64 2.76 9.48
N SER A 225 7.41 2.74 10.56
CA SER A 225 7.46 3.81 11.57
C SER A 225 8.30 5.02 11.11
N SER A 226 9.36 4.79 10.33
CA SER A 226 10.28 5.82 9.82
C SER A 226 9.84 6.44 8.49
N ALA A 227 9.14 5.72 7.61
CA ALA A 227 8.55 6.30 6.39
C ALA A 227 7.41 7.25 6.73
N LEU A 228 6.68 6.97 7.81
CA LEU A 228 5.82 7.96 8.44
C LEU A 228 6.65 9.15 8.96
N LEU A 229 7.78 8.92 9.61
CA LEU A 229 8.66 10.02 10.04
C LEU A 229 9.33 10.78 8.91
N ASP A 230 9.47 10.28 7.67
CA ASP A 230 9.98 11.01 6.49
C ASP A 230 8.87 11.60 5.62
N ASP A 231 7.64 11.15 5.83
CA ASP A 231 6.48 11.69 5.17
C ASP A 231 6.18 13.11 5.68
N PRO A 232 6.27 14.15 4.82
CA PRO A 232 6.11 15.53 5.26
C PRO A 232 4.71 15.79 5.84
N MET A 233 3.69 15.06 5.40
CA MET A 233 2.31 15.21 5.87
C MET A 233 2.10 14.52 7.22
N TRP A 234 2.75 13.37 7.43
CA TRP A 234 2.77 12.72 8.74
C TRP A 234 3.57 13.52 9.78
N ARG A 235 4.71 14.10 9.40
CA ARG A 235 5.50 15.01 10.27
C ARG A 235 4.66 16.18 10.75
N GLU A 236 3.98 16.86 9.84
CA GLU A 236 3.07 17.98 10.16
C GLU A 236 1.97 17.54 11.13
N ARG A 237 1.34 16.39 10.89
CA ARG A 237 0.34 15.84 11.80
C ARG A 237 0.92 15.52 13.19
N ALA A 238 2.15 15.02 13.26
CA ALA A 238 2.82 14.66 14.52
C ALA A 238 3.13 15.87 15.42
N LEU A 239 3.31 17.08 14.86
CA LEU A 239 3.46 18.32 15.64
C LEU A 239 2.24 18.60 16.54
N HIS A 240 1.10 18.01 16.20
CA HIS A 240 -0.17 18.20 16.90
C HIS A 240 -0.55 17.01 17.81
N THR A 241 0.23 15.91 17.84
CA THR A 241 0.01 14.71 18.68
C THR A 241 0.76 14.77 20.02
N GLY A 242 1.63 15.76 20.23
CA GLY A 242 2.51 15.83 21.40
C GLY A 242 3.65 14.80 21.40
N HIS A 243 3.86 14.08 20.30
CA HIS A 243 5.06 13.25 20.12
C HIS A 243 6.26 14.14 19.77
N VAL A 244 7.35 14.02 20.53
CA VAL A 244 8.62 14.69 20.21
C VAL A 244 9.29 13.88 19.09
N ALA A 245 9.33 14.43 17.88
CA ALA A 245 10.22 13.93 16.83
C ALA A 245 11.66 14.30 17.24
N VAL A 246 12.45 13.32 17.67
CA VAL A 246 13.84 13.54 18.06
C VAL A 246 14.70 13.61 16.80
N GLY A 247 15.16 14.80 16.45
CA GLY A 247 16.09 15.05 15.34
C GLY A 247 17.43 15.57 15.87
N VAL A 248 18.52 15.28 15.14
CA VAL A 248 19.83 15.86 15.42
C VAL A 248 19.93 17.21 14.70
N ALA A 249 19.97 18.30 15.47
CA ALA A 249 20.30 19.62 14.95
C ALA A 249 21.82 19.70 14.70
N SER A 250 22.23 19.92 13.45
CA SER A 250 23.61 20.29 13.14
C SER A 250 23.70 21.81 13.01
N MET A 251 24.54 22.43 13.84
CA MET A 251 24.88 23.84 13.69
C MET A 251 25.89 23.98 12.54
N THR A 252 25.59 24.85 11.59
CA THR A 252 26.59 25.29 10.62
C THR A 252 27.65 26.10 11.37
N PRO A 253 28.94 25.73 11.34
CA PRO A 253 29.98 26.54 11.98
C PRO A 253 30.04 27.92 11.30
N PRO A 254 30.31 29.00 12.05
CA PRO A 254 30.30 30.34 11.51
C PRO A 254 31.35 30.50 10.40
N PRO A 255 31.06 31.29 9.35
CA PRO A 255 31.98 31.50 8.24
C PRO A 255 33.31 32.07 8.74
N LYS A 256 34.43 31.44 8.33
CA LYS A 256 35.77 31.89 8.67
C LYS A 256 35.98 33.31 8.12
N ALA A 257 36.28 34.27 9.01
CA ALA A 257 36.67 35.60 8.61
C ALA A 257 37.95 35.54 7.74
N HIS A 258 37.87 36.05 6.52
CA HIS A 258 39.05 36.29 5.69
C HIS A 258 39.89 37.40 6.33
N VAL A 259 41.04 37.04 6.90
CA VAL A 259 42.07 38.00 7.30
C VAL A 259 42.74 38.50 6.02
N GLY A 260 42.32 39.66 5.55
CA GLY A 260 42.94 40.38 4.46
C GLY A 260 44.15 41.18 4.92
N GLY A 261 45.24 41.12 4.15
CA GLY A 261 46.19 42.22 4.00
C GLY A 261 47.50 42.12 4.77
N VAL A 262 48.56 41.64 4.10
CA VAL A 262 49.92 42.15 4.33
C VAL A 262 50.38 42.81 3.04
N GLY A 263 50.09 44.10 2.91
CA GLY A 263 50.77 44.99 1.98
C GLY A 263 51.93 45.66 2.71
N ARG A 264 53.17 45.32 2.32
CA ARG A 264 54.36 46.09 2.73
C ARG A 264 54.52 47.28 1.79
N CYS A 265 54.63 48.48 2.35
CA CYS A 265 55.23 49.63 1.68
C CYS A 265 56.47 50.10 2.44
N ARG A 266 57.53 50.32 1.65
CA ARG A 266 58.89 50.80 1.94
C ARG A 266 59.87 49.78 2.52
#